data_AF-A0A6S7HFR5-F1
#
_entry.id   AF-A0A6S7HFR5-F1
#
_cell.length_a   1.000
_cell.length_b   1.000
_cell.length_c   1.000
_cell.angle_alpha   90.00
_cell.angle_beta   90.00
_cell.angle_gamma   90.00
#
_symmetry.space_group_name_H-M   'P 1'
#
loop_
_entity.id
_entity.type
_entity.pdbx_description
1 polymer ?
#
loop_
_entity_poly.entity_id
_entity_poly.type
_entity_poly.pdbx_seq_one_letter_code
_entity_poly.pdbx_strand_id
1 'polypeptide(L)'
;MVKRSVTCESCIDALVEKDPNNTKFNSLVRQKNHGGLIEASASVYQIFQSTKQCVVRMLHSTGGNLPASSKIVSAISSVVLEEAVKKNSFSSLHDHMFDSSPDN
;
A
#
# COMPACT_ATOMS: atom_id res chain seq x y z
N MET A 1 19.68 -6.08 3.38
CA MET A 1 18.55 -6.62 2.62
C MET A 1 18.55 -5.95 1.25
N VAL A 2 18.93 -6.67 0.20
CA VAL A 2 18.95 -6.10 -1.17
C VAL A 2 17.50 -5.92 -1.60
N LYS A 3 17.06 -4.66 -1.77
CA LYS A 3 15.75 -4.36 -2.37
C LYS A 3 15.80 -4.87 -3.81
N ARG A 4 15.17 -6.00 -4.10
CA ARG A 4 14.92 -6.41 -5.47
C ARG A 4 13.93 -5.40 -6.07
N SER A 5 14.35 -4.70 -7.12
CA SER A 5 13.45 -3.88 -7.91
C SER A 5 12.43 -4.79 -8.58
N VAL A 6 11.14 -4.49 -8.41
CA VAL A 6 10.10 -5.10 -9.24
C VAL A 6 10.36 -4.65 -10.67
N THR A 7 10.66 -5.59 -11.57
CA THR A 7 10.96 -5.30 -12.99
C THR A 7 9.81 -5.64 -13.92
N CYS A 8 8.78 -6.34 -13.43
CA CYS A 8 7.58 -6.62 -14.22
C CYS A 8 6.74 -5.36 -14.33
N GLU A 9 6.45 -4.94 -15.56
CA GLU A 9 5.68 -3.73 -15.85
C GLU A 9 4.25 -3.82 -15.29
N SER A 10 3.57 -4.96 -15.46
CA SER A 10 2.23 -5.18 -14.88
C SER A 10 2.21 -5.04 -13.36
N CYS A 11 3.29 -5.49 -12.69
CA CYS A 11 3.42 -5.32 -11.24
C CYS A 11 3.72 -3.87 -10.85
N ILE A 12 4.52 -3.15 -11.62
CA ILE A 12 4.79 -1.71 -11.40
C ILE A 12 3.49 -0.92 -11.54
N ASP A 13 2.67 -1.24 -12.54
CA ASP A 13 1.45 -0.51 -12.88
C ASP A 13 0.38 -0.66 -11.81
N ALA A 14 0.33 -1.82 -11.16
CA ALA A 14 -0.55 -2.02 -10.01
C ALA A 14 -0.10 -1.20 -8.77
N LEU A 15 1.19 -0.85 -8.66
CA LEU A 15 1.79 -0.20 -7.49
C LEU A 15 1.96 1.32 -7.66
N VAL A 16 2.01 1.82 -8.89
CA VAL A 16 2.33 3.21 -9.22
C VAL A 16 1.15 3.89 -9.90
N GLU A 17 0.85 5.12 -9.51
CA GLU A 17 -0.10 5.98 -10.22
C GLU A 17 0.56 6.49 -11.50
N LYS A 18 0.09 6.01 -12.66
CA LYS A 18 0.57 6.43 -13.98
C LYS A 18 -0.29 7.52 -14.60
N ASP A 19 -1.48 7.82 -14.07
CA ASP A 19 -2.33 8.87 -14.62
C ASP A 19 -1.91 10.25 -14.07
N PRO A 20 -1.23 11.10 -14.87
CA PRO A 20 -0.84 12.43 -14.46
C PRO A 20 -2.05 13.36 -14.22
N ASN A 21 -3.27 12.96 -14.57
CA ASN A 21 -4.49 13.73 -14.34
C ASN A 21 -5.30 13.23 -13.14
N ASN A 22 -4.86 12.18 -12.43
CA ASN A 22 -5.51 11.72 -11.21
C ASN A 22 -5.30 12.75 -10.08
N THR A 23 -6.27 13.65 -9.95
CA THR A 23 -6.26 14.82 -9.04
C THR A 23 -6.46 14.47 -7.56
N LYS A 24 -6.36 13.18 -7.19
CA LYS A 24 -6.42 12.76 -5.78
C LYS A 24 -5.25 13.28 -4.94
N PHE A 25 -4.13 13.65 -5.56
CA PHE A 25 -2.98 14.23 -4.88
C PHE A 25 -3.00 15.76 -4.95
N ASN A 26 -2.89 16.37 -3.76
CA ASN A 26 -2.93 17.81 -3.54
C ASN A 26 -1.87 18.53 -4.42
N SER A 27 -2.23 19.64 -5.07
CA SER A 27 -1.35 20.40 -5.96
C SER A 27 -0.01 20.77 -5.32
N LEU A 28 0.00 20.96 -4.00
CA LEU A 28 1.20 21.20 -3.18
C LEU A 28 2.21 20.04 -3.20
N VAL A 29 1.74 18.79 -3.25
CA VAL A 29 2.62 17.60 -3.31
C VAL A 29 3.29 17.55 -4.67
N ARG A 30 2.56 17.82 -5.75
CA ARG A 30 3.12 17.89 -7.11
C ARG A 30 4.14 19.01 -7.27
N GLN A 31 3.85 20.19 -6.72
CA GLN A 31 4.80 21.32 -6.71
C GLN A 31 6.06 21.00 -5.90
N LYS A 32 5.93 20.34 -4.75
CA LYS A 32 7.09 19.94 -3.93
C LYS A 32 7.94 18.86 -4.59
N ASN A 33 7.31 17.91 -5.27
CA ASN A 33 7.99 16.75 -5.82
C ASN A 33 8.84 17.05 -7.05
N HIS A 34 8.71 18.23 -7.68
CA HIS A 34 9.45 18.62 -8.91
C HIS A 34 9.44 17.55 -10.01
N GLY A 35 8.45 16.65 -10.03
CA GLY A 35 8.35 15.52 -10.95
C GLY A 35 9.30 14.33 -10.68
N GLY A 36 10.09 14.34 -9.60
CA GLY A 36 11.11 13.32 -9.33
C GLY A 36 10.69 12.16 -8.43
N LEU A 37 9.45 12.15 -7.91
CA LEU A 37 8.97 11.11 -6.99
C LEU A 37 7.87 10.28 -7.63
N ILE A 38 7.96 8.96 -7.41
CA ILE A 38 6.96 7.99 -7.86
C ILE A 38 5.68 8.19 -7.02
N GLU A 39 4.56 8.45 -7.69
CA GLU A 39 3.25 8.51 -7.04
C GLU A 39 2.72 7.08 -6.84
N ALA A 40 2.28 6.76 -5.61
CA ALA A 40 1.77 5.43 -5.30
C ALA A 40 0.35 5.26 -5.81
N SER A 41 -0.01 4.06 -6.28
CA SER A 41 -1.38 3.77 -6.74
C SER A 41 -2.41 3.91 -5.61
N ALA A 42 -3.68 4.06 -5.98
CA ALA A 42 -4.78 4.17 -5.02
C ALA A 42 -4.83 2.99 -4.04
N SER A 43 -4.53 1.77 -4.50
CA SER A 43 -4.49 0.56 -3.67
C SER A 43 -3.37 0.62 -2.61
N VAL A 44 -2.19 1.14 -2.97
CA VAL A 44 -1.10 1.37 -2.01
C VAL A 44 -1.50 2.40 -0.96
N TYR A 45 -2.17 3.47 -1.39
CA TYR A 45 -2.67 4.49 -0.48
C TYR A 45 -3.73 3.95 0.50
N GLN A 46 -4.61 3.04 0.05
CA GLN A 46 -5.58 2.37 0.92
C GLN A 46 -4.91 1.50 1.99
N ILE A 47 -3.84 0.76 1.64
CA ILE A 47 -3.03 0.03 2.62
C ILE A 47 -2.45 1.00 3.65
N PHE A 48 -1.89 2.12 3.20
CA PHE A 48 -1.33 3.14 4.10
C PHE A 48 -2.38 3.71 5.05
N GLN A 49 -3.57 4.05 4.54
CA GLN A 49 -4.65 4.58 5.37
C GLN A 49 -5.14 3.57 6.42
N SER A 50 -5.31 2.30 6.01
CA SER A 50 -5.71 1.23 6.92
C SER A 50 -4.65 0.99 8.00
N THR A 51 -3.38 1.01 7.62
CA THR A 51 -2.23 0.92 8.53
C THR A 51 -2.24 2.07 9.53
N LYS A 52 -2.40 3.31 9.05
CA LYS A 52 -2.48 4.51 9.89
C LYS A 52 -3.63 4.40 10.89
N GLN A 53 -4.81 3.97 10.46
CA GLN A 53 -5.96 3.79 11.35
C GLN A 53 -5.68 2.73 12.44
N CYS A 54 -5.03 1.62 12.10
CA CYS A 54 -4.59 0.64 13.11
C CYS A 54 -3.63 1.26 14.12
N VAL A 55 -2.63 1.99 13.66
CA VAL A 55 -1.64 2.66 14.54
C VAL A 55 -2.31 3.68 15.44
N VAL A 56 -3.17 4.55 14.91
CA VAL A 56 -3.91 5.55 15.68
C VAL A 56 -4.80 4.89 16.74
N ARG A 57 -5.54 3.83 16.38
CA ARG A 57 -6.36 3.08 17.34
C ARG A 57 -5.54 2.51 18.48
N MET A 58 -4.38 1.92 18.17
CA MET A 58 -3.48 1.42 19.20
C MET A 58 -2.98 2.54 20.11
N LEU A 59 -2.47 3.63 19.54
CA LEU A 59 -2.01 4.79 20.32
C LEU A 59 -3.11 5.34 21.24
N HIS A 60 -4.35 5.42 20.77
CA HIS A 60 -5.48 5.86 21.61
C HIS A 60 -5.73 4.88 22.76
N SER A 61 -5.67 3.56 22.49
CA SER A 61 -5.91 2.52 23.52
C SER A 61 -4.80 2.41 24.57
N THR A 62 -3.59 2.85 24.25
CA THR A 62 -2.40 2.73 25.10
C THR A 62 -1.93 4.06 25.69
N GLY A 63 -2.75 5.11 25.61
CA GLY A 63 -2.42 6.44 26.16
C GLY A 63 -1.23 7.11 25.46
N GLY A 64 -1.06 6.88 24.15
CA GLY A 64 -0.04 7.50 23.32
C GLY A 64 1.24 6.70 23.14
N ASN A 65 1.35 5.52 23.76
CA ASN A 65 2.55 4.68 23.67
C ASN A 65 2.35 3.53 22.68
N LEU A 66 3.22 3.37 21.69
CA LEU A 66 3.20 2.14 20.91
C LEU A 66 3.59 0.96 21.83
N PRO A 67 2.85 -0.17 21.79
CA PRO A 67 3.26 -1.31 22.58
C PRO A 67 4.68 -1.74 22.14
N ALA A 68 5.49 -2.27 23.06
CA ALA A 68 6.89 -2.63 22.76
C ALA A 68 7.03 -4.03 22.12
N SER A 69 5.92 -4.69 21.79
CA SER A 69 5.95 -6.10 21.39
C SER A 69 6.39 -6.29 19.94
N SER A 70 7.19 -7.33 19.70
CA SER A 70 7.58 -7.76 18.35
C SER A 70 6.41 -8.20 17.47
N LYS A 71 5.23 -8.47 18.07
CA LYS A 71 4.04 -8.97 17.36
C LYS A 71 3.16 -7.87 16.75
N ILE A 72 3.44 -6.59 17.02
CA ILE A 72 2.59 -5.48 16.54
C ILE A 72 2.57 -5.40 15.03
N VAL A 73 3.73 -5.55 14.38
CA VAL A 73 3.80 -5.52 12.92
C VAL A 73 2.91 -6.63 12.35
N SER A 74 2.98 -7.85 12.90
CA SER A 74 2.13 -8.96 12.47
C SER A 74 0.64 -8.67 12.68
N ALA A 75 0.26 -8.08 13.83
CA ALA A 75 -1.13 -7.74 14.14
C ALA A 75 -1.67 -6.67 13.18
N ILE A 76 -0.91 -5.59 12.95
CA ILE A 76 -1.27 -4.55 11.98
C ILE A 76 -1.39 -5.16 10.59
N SER A 77 -0.38 -5.92 10.14
CA SER A 77 -0.38 -6.53 8.81
C SER A 77 -1.58 -7.44 8.60
N SER A 78 -1.96 -8.24 9.61
CA SER A 78 -3.12 -9.14 9.49
C SER A 78 -4.42 -8.36 9.27
N VAL A 79 -4.66 -7.30 10.06
CA VAL A 79 -5.85 -6.45 9.91
C VAL A 79 -5.85 -5.72 8.57
N VAL A 80 -4.70 -5.19 8.17
CA VAL A 80 -4.57 -4.43 6.91
C VAL A 80 -4.75 -5.35 5.69
N LEU A 81 -4.23 -6.58 5.74
CA LEU A 81 -4.43 -7.57 4.69
C LEU A 81 -5.90 -7.98 4.58
N GLU A 82 -6.58 -8.21 5.70
CA GLU A 82 -8.01 -8.54 5.70
C GLU A 82 -8.83 -7.40 5.06
N GLU A 83 -8.52 -6.15 5.40
CA GLU A 83 -9.16 -4.98 4.80
C GLU A 83 -8.85 -4.81 3.31
N ALA A 84 -7.62 -5.11 2.88
CA ALA A 84 -7.23 -5.08 1.48
C ALA A 84 -7.98 -6.13 0.66
N VAL A 85 -8.13 -7.35 1.20
CA VAL A 85 -8.92 -8.42 0.58
C VAL A 85 -10.39 -8.01 0.47
N LYS A 86 -11.00 -7.48 1.54
CA LYS A 86 -12.40 -7.01 1.53
C LYS A 86 -12.66 -5.92 0.49
N LYS A 87 -11.66 -5.07 0.24
CA LYS A 87 -11.75 -3.97 -0.74
C LYS A 87 -11.34 -4.37 -2.15
N ASN A 88 -11.02 -5.65 -2.37
CA ASN A 88 -10.48 -6.17 -3.62
C ASN A 88 -9.28 -5.33 -4.12
N SER A 89 -8.42 -4.88 -3.18
CA SER A 89 -7.24 -4.09 -3.52
C SER A 89 -6.26 -4.92 -4.34
N PHE A 90 -5.67 -4.31 -5.38
CA PHE A 90 -4.72 -4.97 -6.29
C PHE A 90 -5.27 -6.17 -7.07
N SER A 91 -6.54 -6.17 -7.46
CA SER A 91 -7.13 -7.24 -8.28
C SER A 91 -6.31 -7.54 -9.55
N SER A 92 -5.88 -6.51 -10.29
CA SER A 92 -5.03 -6.69 -11.49
C SER A 92 -3.67 -7.34 -11.19
N LEU A 93 -3.12 -7.11 -10.01
CA LEU A 93 -1.88 -7.77 -9.58
C LEU A 93 -2.14 -9.21 -9.16
N HIS A 94 -3.27 -9.47 -8.51
CA HIS A 94 -3.68 -10.81 -8.11
C HIS A 94 -3.83 -11.69 -9.35
N ASP A 95 -4.59 -11.24 -10.35
CA ASP A 95 -4.80 -11.96 -11.61
C ASP A 95 -3.46 -12.19 -12.33
N HIS A 96 -2.59 -11.17 -12.38
CA HIS A 96 -1.26 -11.29 -13.00
C HIS A 96 -0.33 -12.27 -12.26
N MET A 97 -0.36 -12.31 -10.93
CA MET A 97 0.55 -13.14 -10.14
C MET A 97 0.07 -14.59 -9.98
N PHE A 98 -1.25 -14.81 -9.98
CA PHE A 98 -1.85 -16.11 -9.64
C PHE A 98 -2.59 -16.76 -10.80
N ASP A 99 -3.28 -16.01 -11.66
CA ASP A 99 -4.00 -16.59 -12.82
C ASP A 99 -3.09 -16.75 -14.05
N SER A 100 -1.90 -16.15 -14.03
CA SER A 100 -0.85 -16.40 -15.03
C SER A 100 0.05 -17.61 -14.69
N SER A 101 -0.26 -18.32 -13.60
CA SER A 101 0.33 -19.64 -13.36
C SER A 101 -0.29 -20.62 -14.36
N PRO A 102 0.50 -21.41 -15.11
CA PRO A 102 -0.09 -22.45 -15.94
C PRO A 102 -0.75 -23.45 -15.00
N ASP A 103 -2.07 -23.66 -15.16
CA ASP A 103 -2.71 -24.88 -14.70
C ASP A 103 -1.95 -26.07 -15.31
N ASN A 104 -1.11 -26.74 -14.53
CA ASN A 104 -0.74 -28.17 -14.57
C ASN A 104 0.39 -28.48 -13.57
#